data_AF-A0A7J8BHJ7-F1
#
_entry.id   AF-A0A7J8BHJ7-F1
#
_cell.length_a   1.000
_cell.length_b   1.000
_cell.length_c   1.000
_cell.angle_alpha   90.00
_cell.angle_beta   90.00
_cell.angle_gamma   90.00
#
_symmetry.space_group_name_H-M   'P 1'
#
loop_
_entity.id
_entity.type
_entity.pdbx_description
1 polymer ?
#
loop_
_entity_poly.entity_id
_entity_poly.type
_entity_poly.pdbx_seq_one_letter_code
_entity_poly.pdbx_strand_id
1 'polypeptide(L)'
;MMELDVGDATQVYIAFLVYLDLMESKSWHEVNCVGLPELQLICLVGTEIEGEGLQTVVPTPISASLSHNRLLMCCGLSSVCRPHSESHALELR
;
A
#
# COMPACT_ATOMS: atom_id res chain seq x y z
N MET A 1 -18.79 -2.10 -0.27
CA MET A 1 -17.72 -2.19 -1.28
C MET A 1 -17.24 -0.78 -1.49
N MET A 2 -16.00 -0.45 -1.10
CA MET A 2 -15.50 0.92 -1.28
C MET A 2 -15.19 1.13 -2.76
N GLU A 3 -16.01 1.95 -3.43
CA GLU A 3 -15.70 2.51 -4.75
C GLU A 3 -14.55 3.49 -4.59
N LEU A 4 -13.34 3.07 -4.95
CA LEU A 4 -12.23 3.98 -5.13
C LEU A 4 -12.38 4.59 -6.53
N ASP A 5 -12.66 5.89 -6.58
CA ASP A 5 -12.53 6.73 -7.79
C ASP A 5 -11.05 6.91 -8.15
N VAL A 6 -10.35 5.79 -8.38
CA VAL A 6 -8.99 5.75 -8.93
C VAL A 6 -9.15 5.52 -10.42
N GLY A 7 -9.09 6.61 -11.17
CA GLY A 7 -9.39 6.70 -12.62
C GLY A 7 -8.46 5.94 -13.56
N ASP A 8 -7.90 4.80 -13.18
CA ASP A 8 -7.19 3.92 -14.09
C ASP A 8 -7.47 2.45 -13.73
N ALA A 9 -8.35 1.80 -14.51
CA ALA A 9 -8.66 0.38 -14.37
C ALA A 9 -7.39 -0.49 -14.41
N THR A 10 -6.33 -0.01 -15.06
CA THR A 10 -5.02 -0.63 -15.08
C THR A 10 -4.36 -0.66 -13.69
N GLN A 11 -4.46 0.40 -12.87
CA GLN A 11 -3.91 0.40 -11.51
C GLN A 11 -4.62 -0.61 -10.61
N VAL A 12 -5.95 -0.70 -10.70
CA VAL A 12 -6.73 -1.69 -9.96
C VAL A 12 -6.33 -3.10 -10.38
N TYR A 13 -6.19 -3.34 -11.69
CA TYR A 13 -5.77 -4.63 -12.21
C TYR A 13 -4.36 -5.02 -11.71
N ILE A 14 -3.40 -4.10 -11.76
CA ILE A 14 -2.02 -4.36 -11.30
C ILE A 14 -1.99 -4.59 -9.78
N ALA A 15 -2.71 -3.78 -9.01
CA ALA A 15 -2.83 -3.95 -7.56
C ALA A 15 -3.45 -5.31 -7.20
N PHE A 16 -4.45 -5.76 -7.96
CA PHE A 16 -5.05 -7.07 -7.77
C PHE A 16 -4.06 -8.22 -8.04
N LEU A 17 -3.27 -8.13 -9.12
CA LEU A 17 -2.23 -9.14 -9.40
C LEU A 17 -1.19 -9.23 -8.29
N VAL A 18 -0.74 -8.07 -7.78
CA VAL A 18 0.23 -8.03 -6.67
C VAL A 18 -0.39 -8.54 -5.38
N TYR A 19 -1.64 -8.19 -5.08
CA TYR A 19 -2.37 -8.71 -3.91
C TYR A 19 -2.44 -10.24 -3.91
N LEU A 20 -2.76 -10.86 -5.05
CA LEU A 20 -2.76 -12.31 -5.18
C LEU A 20 -1.38 -12.91 -4.95
N ASP A 21 -0.31 -12.30 -5.49
CA ASP A 21 1.06 -12.76 -5.22
C ASP A 21 1.39 -12.70 -3.72
N LEU A 22 1.03 -11.62 -3.04
CA LEU A 22 1.26 -11.45 -1.61
C LEU A 22 0.50 -12.49 -0.78
N MET A 23 -0.77 -12.74 -1.09
CA MET A 23 -1.60 -13.67 -0.31
C MET A 23 -1.33 -15.13 -0.65
N GLU A 24 -1.17 -15.48 -1.93
CA GLU A 24 -1.09 -16.88 -2.37
C GLU A 24 0.35 -17.38 -2.52
N SER A 25 1.26 -16.54 -3.07
CA SER A 25 2.65 -16.95 -3.27
C SER A 25 3.51 -16.65 -2.04
N LYS A 26 3.40 -15.44 -1.50
CA LYS A 26 4.16 -15.00 -0.32
C LYS A 26 3.49 -15.35 1.01
N SER A 27 2.22 -15.72 0.99
CA SER A 27 1.45 -16.11 2.19
C SER A 27 1.49 -15.05 3.30
N TRP A 28 1.34 -13.77 2.93
CA TRP A 28 1.24 -12.68 3.90
C TRP A 28 0.05 -12.89 4.84
N HIS A 29 0.24 -12.53 6.11
CA HIS A 29 -0.80 -12.68 7.13
C HIS A 29 -2.00 -11.77 6.87
N GLU A 30 -1.76 -10.48 6.60
CA GLU A 30 -2.80 -9.51 6.29
C GLU A 30 -2.31 -8.51 5.25
N VAL A 31 -3.18 -8.16 4.28
CA VAL A 31 -2.93 -7.14 3.27
C VAL A 31 -4.16 -6.26 3.12
N ASN A 32 -3.99 -4.95 3.30
CA ASN A 32 -5.02 -3.94 3.12
C ASN A 32 -4.73 -3.06 1.89
N CYS A 33 -5.76 -2.69 1.15
CA CYS A 33 -5.65 -1.77 0.02
C CYS A 33 -5.92 -0.34 0.47
N VAL A 34 -5.00 0.58 0.18
CA VAL A 34 -5.13 2.01 0.48
C VAL A 34 -5.09 2.80 -0.82
N GLY A 35 -6.17 3.52 -1.12
CA GLY A 35 -6.22 4.46 -2.23
C GLY A 35 -5.67 5.83 -1.81
N LEU A 36 -4.81 6.41 -2.63
CA LEU A 36 -4.21 7.72 -2.42
C LEU A 36 -4.65 8.65 -3.55
N PRO A 37 -5.82 9.28 -3.43
CA PRO A 37 -6.39 10.09 -4.52
C PRO A 37 -5.51 11.28 -4.91
N GLU A 38 -4.81 11.88 -3.94
CA GLU A 38 -3.88 13.00 -4.15
C GLU A 38 -2.70 12.64 -5.07
N LEU A 39 -2.29 11.37 -5.05
CA LEU A 39 -1.20 10.85 -5.86
C LEU A 39 -1.70 9.98 -7.02
N GLN A 40 -3.02 9.72 -7.10
CA GLN A 40 -3.67 8.81 -8.04
C GLN A 40 -3.04 7.41 -8.03
N LEU A 41 -2.74 6.89 -6.84
CA LEU A 41 -2.08 5.60 -6.66
C LEU A 41 -2.88 4.69 -5.72
N ILE A 42 -2.68 3.38 -5.89
CA ILE A 42 -3.12 2.36 -4.95
C ILE A 42 -1.87 1.80 -4.27
N CYS A 43 -1.93 1.59 -2.97
CA CYS A 43 -0.91 0.94 -2.18
C CYS A 43 -1.49 -0.28 -1.47
N LEU A 44 -0.66 -1.30 -1.30
CA LEU A 44 -0.96 -2.48 -0.51
C LEU A 44 -0.13 -2.40 0.77
N VAL A 45 -0.79 -2.46 1.91
CA VAL A 45 -0.17 -2.22 3.21
C VAL A 45 -0.54 -3.38 4.11
N GLY A 46 0.44 -4.05 4.68
CA GLY A 46 0.20 -5.32 5.35
C GLY A 46 1.38 -5.84 6.14
N THR A 47 1.21 -7.01 6.74
CA THR A 47 2.27 -7.72 7.46
C THR A 47 2.46 -9.09 6.84
N GLU A 48 3.72 -9.47 6.64
CA GLU A 48 4.05 -10.82 6.16
C GLU A 48 3.83 -11.83 7.28
N ILE A 49 4.32 -11.51 8.48
CA ILE A 49 4.18 -12.32 9.69
C ILE A 49 3.33 -11.54 10.71
N GLU A 50 2.50 -12.26 11.47
CA GLU A 50 1.72 -11.68 12.56
C GLU A 50 2.65 -11.07 13.62
N GLY A 51 2.40 -9.81 13.99
CA GLY A 51 3.19 -9.09 14.99
C GLY A 51 4.48 -8.45 14.48
N GLU A 52 4.79 -8.54 13.19
CA GLU A 52 5.88 -7.77 12.57
C GLU A 52 5.47 -6.35 12.18
N GLY A 53 6.48 -5.55 11.83
CA GLY A 53 6.28 -4.19 11.32
C GLY A 53 5.50 -4.17 10.01
N LEU A 54 4.73 -3.11 9.83
CA LEU A 54 3.92 -2.92 8.62
C LEU A 54 4.80 -2.62 7.41
N GLN A 55 4.55 -3.34 6.32
CA GLN A 55 5.21 -3.16 5.04
C GLN A 55 4.27 -2.48 4.06
N THR A 56 4.83 -1.62 3.21
CA THR A 56 4.08 -0.92 2.14
C THR A 56 4.62 -1.36 0.79
N VAL A 57 3.72 -1.81 -0.08
CA VAL A 57 3.99 -2.25 -1.45
C VAL A 57 3.23 -1.33 -2.40
N VAL A 58 3.93 -0.81 -3.41
CA VAL A 58 3.35 0.06 -4.45
C VAL A 58 3.32 -0.70 -5.77
N PRO A 59 2.15 -1.21 -6.21
CA PRO A 59 2.00 -1.90 -7.47
C PRO A 59 2.38 -0.97 -8.64
N THR A 60 3.39 -1.35 -9.42
CA THR A 60 3.91 -0.53 -10.52
C THR A 60 3.93 -1.37 -11.81
N PRO A 61 3.30 -0.91 -12.91
CA PRO A 61 3.38 -1.65 -14.17
C PRO A 61 4.80 -1.67 -14.71
N ILE A 62 5.15 -2.72 -15.45
CA ILE A 62 6.47 -2.83 -16.11
C ILE A 62 6.72 -1.71 -17.13
N SER A 63 5.65 -1.12 -17.69
CA SER A 63 5.72 0.01 -18.61
C SER A 63 5.89 1.37 -17.90
N ALA A 64 5.74 1.42 -16.57
CA ALA A 64 5.92 2.67 -15.82
C ALA A 64 7.39 2.94 -15.53
N SER A 65 7.76 4.22 -15.58
CA SER A 65 9.09 4.67 -15.19
C SER A 65 9.17 4.92 -13.68
N LEU A 66 10.25 4.43 -13.08
CA LEU A 66 10.63 4.73 -11.70
C LEU A 66 11.50 5.99 -11.71
N SER A 67 10.93 7.11 -11.27
CA SER A 67 11.66 8.36 -11.08
C SER A 67 12.03 8.57 -9.60
N HIS A 68 13.03 9.39 -9.33
CA HIS A 68 13.38 9.78 -7.96
C HIS A 68 12.19 10.38 -7.20
N ASN A 69 11.34 11.15 -7.88
CA ASN A 69 10.12 11.69 -7.29
C ASN A 69 9.14 10.58 -6.88
N ARG A 70 8.99 9.52 -7.69
CA ARG A 70 8.15 8.38 -7.32
C ARG A 70 8.73 7.61 -6.13
N LEU A 71 10.04 7.40 -6.09
CA LEU A 71 10.69 6.74 -4.95
C LEU A 71 10.56 7.57 -3.65
N LEU A 72 10.76 8.88 -3.74
CA LEU A 72 10.56 9.80 -2.61
C LEU A 72 9.10 9.78 -2.11
N MET A 73 8.13 9.78 -3.03
CA MET A 73 6.72 9.59 -2.68
C MET A 73 6.54 8.27 -1.92
N CYS A 74 7.02 7.14 -2.45
CA CYS A 74 6.92 5.83 -1.79
C CYS A 74 7.56 5.80 -0.40
N CYS A 75 8.75 6.38 -0.23
CA CYS A 75 9.38 6.48 1.09
C CYS A 75 8.56 7.34 2.06
N GLY A 76 7.93 8.42 1.57
CA GLY A 76 7.01 9.24 2.35
C GLY A 76 5.74 8.49 2.79
N LEU A 77 5.27 7.53 2.00
CA LEU A 77 4.05 6.74 2.29
C LEU A 77 4.18 5.88 3.55
N SER A 78 5.39 5.48 3.94
CA SER A 78 5.61 4.76 5.20
C SER A 78 5.14 5.55 6.44
N SER A 79 5.09 6.88 6.36
CA SER A 79 4.53 7.75 7.40
C SER A 79 3.02 8.00 7.27
N VAL A 80 2.49 7.93 6.03
CA VAL A 80 1.08 8.22 5.69
C VAL A 80 0.19 6.99 5.87
N CYS A 81 0.70 5.81 5.54
CA CYS A 81 -0.01 4.53 5.59
C CYS A 81 0.10 3.83 6.96
N ARG A 82 0.65 4.52 7.98
CA ARG A 82 0.62 4.01 9.35
C ARG A 82 -0.83 3.85 9.81
N PRO A 83 -1.23 2.67 10.32
CA PRO A 83 -2.56 2.47 10.83
C PRO A 83 -2.79 3.46 11.98
N HIS A 84 -3.96 4.07 11.98
CA HIS A 84 -4.39 5.06 12.98
C HIS A 84 -4.42 4.53 14.43
N SER A 85 -4.08 3.26 14.65
CA SER A 85 -4.04 2.61 15.95
C SER A 85 -2.83 3.04 16.81
N GLU A 86 -1.72 3.49 16.21
CA GLU A 86 -0.57 3.98 16.99
C GLU A 86 -0.72 5.42 17.52
N SER A 87 -1.79 6.14 17.18
CA SER A 87 -2.03 7.50 17.70
C SER A 87 -2.54 7.51 19.15
N HIS A 88 -3.09 6.40 19.67
CA HIS A 88 -3.56 6.33 21.06
C HIS A 88 -2.48 5.92 22.08
N ALA A 89 -1.26 5.58 21.64
CA ALA A 89 -0.17 5.19 22.55
C ALA A 89 0.76 6.34 22.96
N LEU A 90 0.64 7.52 22.33
CA LEU A 90 1.53 8.67 22.57
C LEU A 90 0.90 9.81 23.39
N GLU A 91 -0.37 9.71 23.80
CA GLU A 91 -1.02 10.71 24.68
C GLU A 91 -0.98 10.37 26.19
N LEU A 92 -0.28 9.31 26.61
CA LEU A 92 -0.11 8.96 28.03
C LEU A 92 1.35 9.04 28.52
N ARG A 93 2.09 10.09 28.13
CA ARG A 93 3.39 10.38 28.72
C ARG A 93 3.48 11.79 29.27
#